data_AF-A0A3D1BTC5-F1
#
_entry.id   AF-A0A3D1BTC5-F1
#
_cell.length_a   1.000
_cell.length_b   1.000
_cell.length_c   1.000
_cell.angle_alpha   90.00
_cell.angle_beta   90.00
_cell.angle_gamma   90.00
#
_symmetry.space_group_name_H-M   'P 1'
#
loop_
_entity.id
_entity.type
_entity.pdbx_description
1 polymer ?
#
loop_
_entity_poly.entity_id
_entity_poly.type
_entity_poly.pdbx_seq_one_letter_code
_entity_poly.pdbx_strand_id
1 'polypeptide(L)'
;MVYTYMNIKPLYKSDRKILVGLEDDFRELCVLDGIVIGIDLEGRKIVQAPWSGQKILMEGGYTAILIHQKNDYRSKIKKSLKRRMIADIENQLKHPPDEAVDSLIWKSDRLI
;
A
#
# COMPACT_ATOMS: atom_id res chain seq x y z
N MET A 1 16.04 -21.54 -3.21
CA MET A 1 15.36 -20.39 -3.87
C MET A 1 15.29 -19.26 -2.88
N VAL A 2 16.07 -18.19 -3.08
CA VAL A 2 15.95 -16.98 -2.27
C VAL A 2 14.71 -16.25 -2.75
N TYR A 3 13.60 -16.37 -2.02
CA TYR A 3 12.45 -15.50 -2.26
C TYR A 3 12.91 -14.09 -1.95
N THR A 4 13.17 -13.26 -2.97
CA THR A 4 13.30 -11.82 -2.77
C THR A 4 11.98 -11.36 -2.17
N TYR A 5 12.02 -11.11 -0.86
CA TYR A 5 10.86 -10.73 -0.10
C TYR A 5 10.40 -9.37 -0.62
N MET A 6 9.15 -9.30 -1.07
CA MET A 6 8.58 -8.02 -1.50
C MET A 6 7.98 -7.42 -0.24
N ASN A 7 8.59 -6.36 0.26
CA ASN A 7 8.21 -5.72 1.52
C ASN A 7 6.96 -4.82 1.41
N ILE A 8 6.25 -4.89 0.27
CA ILE A 8 4.99 -4.19 0.06
C ILE A 8 3.83 -5.19 0.08
N LYS A 9 2.75 -4.80 0.73
CA LYS A 9 1.54 -5.61 0.95
C LYS A 9 0.38 -4.95 0.18
N PRO A 10 -0.35 -5.69 -0.68
CA PRO A 10 -1.58 -5.18 -1.28
C PRO A 10 -2.67 -5.09 -0.21
N LEU A 11 -3.34 -3.94 -0.09
CA LEU A 11 -4.28 -3.66 1.00
C LEU A 11 -5.71 -3.57 0.47
N TYR A 12 -5.93 -2.69 -0.51
CA TYR A 12 -7.25 -2.41 -1.08
C TYR A 12 -7.19 -2.39 -2.61
N LYS A 13 -8.34 -2.59 -3.26
CA LYS A 13 -8.52 -2.48 -4.70
C LYS A 13 -9.66 -1.53 -5.04
N SER A 14 -9.56 -0.83 -6.15
CA SER A 14 -10.63 0.02 -6.72
C SER A 14 -10.48 0.00 -8.23
N ASP A 15 -11.43 -0.58 -8.96
CA ASP A 15 -11.36 -0.77 -10.42
C ASP A 15 -9.98 -1.27 -10.90
N ARG A 16 -9.16 -0.36 -11.46
CA ARG A 16 -7.79 -0.62 -11.97
C ARG A 16 -6.67 -0.38 -10.96
N LYS A 17 -6.99 0.21 -9.81
CA LYS A 17 -6.04 0.65 -8.79
C LYS A 17 -5.93 -0.37 -7.66
N ILE A 18 -4.71 -0.51 -7.15
CA ILE A 18 -4.42 -1.23 -5.92
C ILE A 18 -3.69 -0.28 -4.99
N LEU A 19 -4.12 -0.23 -3.73
CA LEU A 19 -3.36 0.42 -2.67
C LEU A 19 -2.39 -0.60 -2.07
N VAL A 20 -1.12 -0.22 -2.00
CA VAL A 20 -0.06 -1.00 -1.38
C VAL A 20 0.56 -0.21 -0.24
N GLY A 21 0.96 -0.88 0.83
CA GLY A 21 1.68 -0.29 1.96
C GLY A 21 2.80 -1.21 2.43
N LEU A 22 3.61 -0.79 3.41
CA LEU A 22 4.69 -1.63 3.94
C LEU A 22 4.14 -2.78 4.75
N GLU A 23 4.78 -3.93 4.66
CA GLU A 23 4.33 -5.10 5.41
C GLU A 23 4.43 -4.92 6.93
N ASP A 24 5.45 -4.20 7.40
CA ASP A 24 5.66 -3.91 8.81
C ASP A 24 4.57 -3.01 9.41
N ASP A 25 4.04 -2.07 8.61
CA ASP A 25 2.99 -1.13 9.06
C ASP A 25 1.61 -1.81 9.18
N PHE A 26 1.41 -2.94 8.50
CA PHE A 26 0.10 -3.56 8.33
C PHE A 26 0.07 -5.03 8.77
N ARG A 27 0.59 -5.33 9.96
CA ARG A 27 0.67 -6.69 10.51
C ARG A 27 -0.69 -7.36 10.77
N GLU A 28 -1.74 -6.60 11.06
CA GLU A 28 -3.10 -7.13 11.31
C GLU A 28 -4.06 -7.07 10.09
N LEU A 29 -5.21 -7.74 10.24
CA LEU A 29 -6.28 -7.94 9.24
C LEU A 29 -6.83 -6.64 8.61
N CYS A 30 -6.70 -5.50 9.30
CA CYS A 30 -7.30 -4.23 8.93
C CYS A 30 -6.27 -3.12 9.04
N VAL A 31 -6.18 -2.29 7.99
CA VAL A 31 -5.45 -1.02 8.01
C VAL A 31 -6.26 -0.05 8.85
N LEU A 32 -5.74 0.36 10.01
CA LEU A 32 -6.33 1.45 10.77
C LEU A 32 -5.50 2.72 10.69
N ASP A 33 -4.19 2.64 10.41
CA ASP A 33 -3.34 3.82 10.30
C ASP A 33 -2.07 3.48 9.51
N GLY A 34 -1.67 4.32 8.55
CA GLY A 34 -0.44 4.12 7.78
C GLY A 34 -0.51 4.65 6.34
N ILE A 35 0.68 4.78 5.75
CA ILE A 35 0.87 5.36 4.42
C ILE A 35 0.69 4.28 3.34
N VAL A 36 0.00 4.65 2.27
CA VAL A 36 -0.22 3.78 1.12
C VAL A 36 0.12 4.50 -0.19
N ILE A 37 0.51 3.72 -1.19
CA ILE A 37 0.72 4.17 -2.58
C ILE A 37 -0.31 3.47 -3.46
N GLY A 38 -0.87 4.21 -4.42
CA GLY A 38 -1.75 3.66 -5.45
C GLY A 38 -0.98 3.24 -6.69
N ILE A 39 -1.20 2.01 -7.14
CA ILE A 39 -0.61 1.46 -8.36
C ILE A 39 -1.70 0.99 -9.33
N ASP A 40 -1.43 1.13 -10.62
CA ASP A 40 -2.22 0.55 -11.71
C ASP A 40 -1.43 -0.62 -12.29
N LEU A 41 -1.95 -1.84 -12.13
CA LEU A 41 -1.29 -3.04 -12.65
C LEU A 41 -1.41 -3.18 -14.17
N GLU A 42 -2.51 -2.74 -14.76
CA GLU A 42 -2.72 -2.81 -16.21
C GLU A 42 -1.85 -1.77 -16.91
N GLY A 43 -1.87 -0.54 -16.40
CA GLY A 43 -1.01 0.56 -16.86
C GLY A 43 0.45 0.46 -16.39
N ARG A 44 0.76 -0.50 -15.52
CA ARG A 44 2.11 -0.79 -14.97
C ARG A 44 2.82 0.44 -14.41
N LYS A 45 2.10 1.26 -13.64
CA LYS A 45 2.58 2.56 -13.14
C LYS A 45 2.07 2.88 -11.74
N ILE A 46 2.77 3.79 -11.07
CA ILE A 46 2.27 4.46 -9.86
C ILE A 46 1.25 5.50 -10.31
N VAL A 47 0.09 5.53 -9.66
CA VAL A 47 -1.03 6.44 -9.99
C VAL A 47 -1.43 7.34 -8.83
N GLN A 48 -0.89 7.10 -7.64
CA GLN A 48 -1.11 7.93 -6.47
C GLN A 48 0.15 7.94 -5.63
N ALA A 49 0.63 9.14 -5.28
CA ALA A 49 1.75 9.35 -4.38
C ALA A 49 1.45 8.78 -2.97
N PRO A 50 2.47 8.62 -2.11
CA PRO A 50 2.27 8.18 -0.73
C PRO A 50 1.29 9.11 -0.01
N TRP A 51 0.27 8.55 0.63
CA TRP A 51 -0.69 9.31 1.43
C TRP A 51 -1.32 8.47 2.53
N SER A 52 -2.00 9.10 3.48
CA SER A 52 -2.78 8.42 4.50
C SER A 52 -3.82 7.48 3.87
N GLY A 53 -3.69 6.18 4.18
CA GLY A 53 -4.66 5.18 3.76
C GLY A 53 -6.06 5.49 4.27
N GLN A 54 -6.20 6.00 5.49
CA GLN A 54 -7.50 6.38 6.04
C GLN A 54 -8.18 7.46 5.19
N LYS A 55 -7.45 8.53 4.84
CA LYS A 55 -8.01 9.61 4.01
C LYS A 55 -8.43 9.11 2.64
N ILE A 56 -7.60 8.28 2.00
CA ILE A 56 -7.95 7.70 0.69
C ILE A 56 -9.22 6.83 0.79
N LEU A 57 -9.35 6.04 1.86
CA LEU A 57 -10.51 5.18 2.04
C LEU A 57 -11.80 5.97 2.33
N MET A 58 -11.69 7.16 2.95
CA MET A 58 -12.83 8.05 3.17
C MET A 58 -13.42 8.62 1.87
N GLU A 59 -12.63 8.72 0.80
CA GLU A 59 -13.12 9.12 -0.54
C GLU A 59 -14.02 8.04 -1.18
N GLY A 60 -14.05 6.83 -0.59
CA GLY A 60 -14.84 5.72 -1.07
C GLY A 60 -14.25 5.01 -2.29
N GLY A 61 -14.97 4.01 -2.81
CA GLY A 61 -14.57 3.30 -4.03
C GLY A 61 -13.49 2.23 -3.87
N TYR A 62 -12.98 1.98 -2.66
CA TYR A 62 -12.00 0.93 -2.37
C TYR A 62 -12.62 -0.25 -1.62
N THR A 63 -12.30 -1.47 -2.04
CA THR A 63 -12.64 -2.71 -1.36
C THR A 63 -11.40 -3.35 -0.76
N ALA A 64 -11.48 -3.85 0.47
CA ALA A 64 -10.38 -4.58 1.09
C ALA A 64 -10.05 -5.86 0.29
N ILE A 65 -8.77 -6.10 0.07
CA ILE A 65 -8.29 -7.38 -0.48
C ILE A 65 -8.24 -8.37 0.68
N LEU A 66 -9.00 -9.45 0.60
CA LEU A 66 -9.10 -10.47 1.66
C LEU A 66 -7.77 -11.22 1.83
N ILE A 67 -7.49 -11.77 3.02
CA ILE A 67 -6.25 -12.48 3.32
C ILE A 67 -5.91 -13.53 2.27
N HIS A 68 -6.88 -14.40 1.95
CA HIS A 68 -6.67 -15.49 0.99
C HIS A 68 -6.34 -14.99 -0.43
N GLN A 69 -6.70 -13.75 -0.77
CA GLN A 69 -6.40 -13.13 -2.07
C GLN A 69 -5.04 -12.43 -2.09
N LYS A 70 -4.41 -12.16 -0.93
CA LYS A 70 -3.18 -11.35 -0.86
C LYS A 70 -2.04 -11.95 -1.68
N ASN A 71 -1.87 -13.28 -1.63
CA ASN A 71 -0.82 -13.97 -2.37
C ASN A 71 -0.99 -13.83 -3.89
N ASP A 72 -2.22 -13.91 -4.38
CA ASP A 72 -2.52 -13.73 -5.80
C ASP A 72 -2.19 -12.30 -6.24
N TYR A 73 -2.58 -11.29 -5.46
CA TYR A 73 -2.24 -9.90 -5.75
C TYR A 73 -0.75 -9.63 -5.66
N ARG A 74 -0.02 -10.23 -4.69
CA ARG A 74 1.44 -10.16 -4.63
C ARG A 74 2.08 -10.72 -5.91
N SER A 75 1.58 -11.85 -6.41
CA SER A 75 2.03 -12.45 -7.67
C SER A 75 1.75 -11.54 -8.86
N LYS A 76 0.55 -10.96 -8.94
CA LYS A 76 0.18 -10.00 -10.00
C LYS A 76 1.06 -8.76 -9.99
N ILE A 77 1.36 -8.18 -8.83
CA ILE A 77 2.28 -7.04 -8.69
C ILE A 77 3.67 -7.40 -9.20
N LYS A 78 4.23 -8.53 -8.74
CA LYS A 78 5.56 -9.00 -9.16
C LYS A 78 5.67 -9.28 -10.67
N LYS A 79 4.58 -9.73 -11.29
CA LYS A 79 4.54 -9.99 -12.74
C LYS A 79 4.36 -8.71 -13.56
N SER A 80 3.60 -7.75 -13.04
CA SER A 80 3.22 -6.55 -13.80
C SER A 80 4.26 -5.44 -13.71
N LEU A 81 4.86 -5.25 -12.52
CA LEU A 81 5.79 -4.16 -12.25
C LEU A 81 7.25 -4.62 -12.34
N LYS A 82 8.11 -3.74 -12.86
CA LYS A 82 9.56 -3.98 -12.86
C LYS A 82 10.09 -3.95 -11.41
N ARG A 83 11.12 -4.75 -11.11
CA ARG A 83 11.77 -4.76 -9.78
C ARG A 83 12.17 -3.37 -9.29
N ARG A 84 12.71 -2.52 -10.18
CA ARG A 84 13.08 -1.13 -9.85
C ARG A 84 11.90 -0.29 -9.36
N MET A 85 10.72 -0.48 -9.96
CA MET A 85 9.51 0.23 -9.55
C MET A 85 8.98 -0.28 -8.21
N ILE A 86 9.07 -1.59 -7.96
CA ILE A 86 8.72 -2.15 -6.64
C ILE A 86 9.65 -1.59 -5.56
N ALA A 87 10.95 -1.49 -5.84
CA ALA A 87 11.91 -0.88 -4.92
C ALA A 87 11.67 0.62 -4.71
N ASP A 88 11.25 1.35 -5.75
CA ASP A 88 10.88 2.76 -5.67
C ASP A 88 9.62 2.98 -4.80
N ILE A 89 8.58 2.15 -4.98
CA ILE A 89 7.39 2.14 -4.11
C ILE A 89 7.79 1.88 -2.65
N GLU A 90 8.63 0.88 -2.40
CA GLU A 90 9.12 0.59 -1.04
C GLU A 90 9.89 1.77 -0.45
N ASN A 91 10.77 2.41 -1.24
CA ASN A 91 11.54 3.57 -0.80
C ASN A 91 10.64 4.75 -0.45
N GLN A 92 9.64 5.04 -1.29
CA GLN A 92 8.68 6.13 -1.05
C GLN A 92 7.78 5.87 0.17
N LEU A 93 7.46 4.61 0.47
CA LEU A 93 6.71 4.27 1.68
C LEU A 93 7.58 4.35 2.95
N LYS A 94 8.88 4.03 2.87
CA LYS A 94 9.82 4.17 4.00
C LYS A 94 10.22 5.63 4.28
N HIS A 95 10.20 6.44 3.24
CA HIS A 95 10.56 7.86 3.27
C HIS A 95 9.43 8.69 2.64
N PRO A 96 8.22 8.69 3.23
CA PRO A 96 7.11 9.46 2.72
C PRO A 96 7.40 10.97 2.89
N PRO A 97 6.80 11.83 2.04
CA PRO A 97 6.90 13.27 2.23
C PRO A 97 6.18 13.69 3.53
N ASP A 98 6.63 14.78 4.15
CA ASP A 98 6.10 15.27 5.43
C ASP A 98 4.57 15.47 5.37
N GLU A 99 4.05 16.02 4.26
CA GLU A 99 2.61 16.20 4.04
C GLU A 99 1.81 14.90 4.14
N ALA A 100 2.38 13.79 3.68
CA ALA A 100 1.74 12.49 3.76
C ALA A 100 1.71 11.97 5.21
N VAL A 101 2.78 12.21 5.97
CA VAL A 101 2.84 11.88 7.40
C VAL A 101 1.82 12.72 8.19
N ASP A 102 1.79 14.03 7.96
CA ASP A 102 0.83 14.97 8.57
C ASP A 102 -0.63 14.65 8.18
N SER A 103 -0.84 13.97 7.06
CA SER A 103 -2.16 13.54 6.61
C SER A 103 -2.73 12.37 7.40
N LEU A 104 -1.90 11.65 8.16
CA LEU A 104 -2.34 10.55 9.01
C LEU A 104 -3.29 11.09 10.08
N ILE A 105 -4.44 10.45 10.24
CA ILE A 105 -5.42 10.82 11.27
C ILE A 105 -4.99 10.13 12.56
N TRP A 106 -3.81 10.50 13.08
CA TRP A 106 -3.33 9.98 14.35
C TRP A 106 -4.28 10.44 15.46
N LYS A 107 -4.97 9.50 16.12
CA LYS A 107 -5.48 9.71 17.47
C LYS A 107 -4.29 9.53 18.42
N SER A 108 -3.87 10.62 19.04
CA SER A 108 -2.80 10.65 20.06
C SER A 108 -3.04 9.70 21.26
N ASP A 109 -4.23 9.11 21.40
CA ASP A 109 -4.67 8.34 22.57
C ASP A 109 -4.14 6.89 22.67
N ARG A 110 -3.26 6.42 21.77
CA ARG A 110 -2.74 5.03 21.81
C ARG A 110 -1.29 4.89 22.29
N LEU A 111 -0.67 6.00 22.69
CA LEU A 111 0.57 5.99 23.47
C LEU A 111 0.22 6.34 24.93
N ILE A 112 -0.45 5.41 25.62
CA ILE A 112 -0.53 5.37 27.08
C ILE A 112 -0.08 3.98 27.52
#